data_AF-A0A914ZG14-F1
#
_entry.id   AF-A0A914ZG14-F1
#
_cell.length_a   1.000
_cell.length_b   1.000
_cell.length_c   1.000
_cell.angle_alpha   90.00
_cell.angle_beta   90.00
_cell.angle_gamma   90.00
#
_symmetry.space_group_name_H-M   'P 1'
#
loop_
_entity.id
_entity.type
_entity.pdbx_description
1 polymer ?
#
loop_
_entity_poly.entity_id
_entity_poly.type
_entity_poly.pdbx_seq_one_letter_code
_entity_poly.pdbx_strand_id
1 'polypeptide(L)'
;WWSRHLAAMHSTQSEDAPIPSEAFIDEPSLTDDEIQMEVKAGEDTEQLSEMSDDADNLSVKSSSRGHFSTTLSSWYKRIAPLIRNKKVRVLTAVNFTISIVNLFIFFSAVTTLSLFLATKHQIAAIRPTDTPCFYAWGPWQRCSATCRINSREPFPIKKRKIERVVQSMGSLYAPCPKDLVVGKEQTAPCNVHVCPKPLSSFHFSNCFYYDAHVGKEHGCYKIRNIGAVDMLIKVDVTDLTVNCTREECHDFLF
;
A
#
# COMPACT_ATOMS: atom_id res chain seq x y z
N TRP A 1 -25.23 20.46 17.75
CA TRP A 1 -24.32 20.44 16.60
C TRP A 1 -24.38 19.05 15.97
N TRP A 2 -25.05 19.00 14.82
CA TRP A 2 -24.96 18.01 13.74
C TRP A 2 -25.09 16.51 14.09
N SER A 3 -26.35 16.05 14.07
CA SER A 3 -26.70 14.67 13.70
C SER A 3 -27.59 14.73 12.46
N ARG A 4 -26.98 14.63 11.27
CA ARG A 4 -27.63 14.21 10.02
C ARG A 4 -26.57 13.57 9.12
N HIS A 5 -26.81 12.30 8.81
CA HIS A 5 -26.42 11.53 7.63
C HIS A 5 -25.91 10.14 8.01
N LEU A 6 -26.83 9.17 8.03
CA LEU A 6 -26.56 7.79 7.66
C LEU A 6 -27.89 7.10 7.30
N ALA A 7 -28.18 7.10 6.00
CA ALA A 7 -29.11 6.20 5.31
C ALA A 7 -28.70 6.27 3.83
N ALA A 8 -28.64 5.24 3.03
CA ALA A 8 -28.73 3.79 3.19
C ALA A 8 -28.10 3.26 1.90
N MET A 9 -27.34 2.17 1.92
CA MET A 9 -27.12 1.37 0.72
C MET A 9 -26.97 -0.09 1.11
N HIS A 10 -27.90 -0.90 0.62
CA HIS A 10 -27.82 -2.35 0.58
C HIS A 10 -28.07 -2.81 -0.86
N SER A 11 -27.19 -3.71 -1.30
CA SER A 11 -27.38 -4.75 -2.32
C SER A 11 -27.41 -4.42 -3.83
N THR A 12 -26.40 -4.92 -4.55
CA THR A 12 -26.49 -5.95 -5.61
C THR A 12 -25.05 -6.38 -5.94
N GLN A 13 -24.65 -7.60 -5.57
CA GLN A 13 -24.61 -8.85 -6.36
C GLN A 13 -23.29 -9.04 -7.14
N SER A 14 -22.84 -10.29 -7.18
CA SER A 14 -21.47 -10.78 -7.33
C SER A 14 -20.98 -10.98 -8.77
N GLU A 15 -19.65 -11.15 -8.86
CA GLU A 15 -18.85 -11.84 -9.89
C GLU A 15 -18.62 -11.15 -11.25
N ASP A 16 -17.46 -10.49 -11.39
CA ASP A 16 -16.40 -10.85 -12.36
C ASP A 16 -15.25 -9.81 -12.33
N ALA A 17 -14.00 -10.29 -12.32
CA ALA A 17 -12.79 -9.51 -12.61
C ALA A 17 -11.66 -10.48 -13.06
N PRO A 18 -10.61 -10.04 -13.80
CA PRO A 18 -10.30 -8.69 -14.29
C PRO A 18 -9.84 -8.63 -15.78
N ILE A 19 -9.95 -7.46 -16.43
CA ILE A 19 -9.10 -7.12 -17.60
C ILE A 19 -8.63 -5.66 -17.45
N PRO A 20 -7.31 -5.38 -17.49
CA PRO A 20 -6.77 -4.03 -17.33
C PRO A 20 -6.81 -3.27 -18.67
N SER A 21 -7.32 -2.03 -18.64
CA SER A 21 -7.24 -1.11 -19.79
C SER A 21 -5.90 -0.39 -19.80
N GLU A 22 -5.08 -0.70 -20.81
CA GLU A 22 -3.89 0.06 -21.18
C GLU A 22 -4.29 1.44 -21.71
N ALA A 23 -3.86 2.49 -21.01
CA ALA A 23 -3.80 3.83 -21.57
C ALA A 23 -2.33 4.12 -21.91
N PHE A 24 -1.89 3.60 -23.05
CA PHE A 24 -0.70 4.08 -23.74
C PHE A 24 -1.07 5.39 -24.44
N ILE A 25 -0.43 6.46 -24.00
CA ILE A 25 -0.38 7.74 -24.70
C ILE A 25 0.76 7.60 -25.70
N ASP A 26 0.43 7.40 -26.98
CA ASP A 26 1.36 7.59 -28.09
C ASP A 26 0.79 8.68 -29.00
N GLU A 27 1.44 9.85 -28.94
CA GLU A 27 1.23 10.98 -29.84
C GLU A 27 2.34 10.94 -30.92
N PRO A 28 2.01 11.16 -32.20
CA PRO A 28 2.85 10.77 -33.33
C PRO A 28 4.13 11.60 -33.49
N SER A 29 5.22 10.91 -33.81
CA SER A 29 6.48 11.48 -34.29
C SER A 29 6.30 12.15 -35.66
N LEU A 30 6.71 13.41 -35.75
CA LEU A 30 6.88 14.17 -37.00
C LEU A 30 7.92 13.49 -37.90
N THR A 31 7.52 13.23 -39.14
CA THR A 31 8.38 12.86 -40.26
C THR A 31 9.01 14.12 -40.87
N ASP A 32 10.32 14.11 -41.04
CA ASP A 32 11.09 15.13 -41.75
C ASP A 32 10.88 14.96 -43.27
N ASP A 33 10.07 15.85 -43.86
CA ASP A 33 10.01 16.03 -45.32
C ASP A 33 11.09 17.03 -45.77
N GLU A 34 12.13 16.47 -46.39
CA GLU A 34 12.82 16.96 -47.58
C GLU A 34 12.84 18.49 -47.82
N ILE A 35 13.81 19.18 -47.22
CA ILE A 35 14.19 20.53 -47.67
C ILE A 35 14.99 20.38 -48.97
N GLN A 36 14.33 20.63 -50.10
CA GLN A 36 14.99 20.89 -51.37
C GLN A 36 15.86 22.15 -51.25
N MET A 37 17.18 21.99 -51.30
CA MET A 37 18.11 23.11 -51.48
C MET A 37 18.71 23.02 -52.88
N GLU A 38 18.23 23.89 -53.75
CA GLU A 38 18.76 24.18 -55.08
C GLU A 38 20.22 24.63 -54.96
N VAL A 39 21.16 23.75 -55.36
CA VAL A 39 22.57 24.10 -55.46
C VAL A 39 22.74 24.91 -56.74
N LYS A 40 22.65 26.24 -56.62
CA LYS A 40 23.03 27.17 -57.69
C LYS A 40 24.54 27.12 -57.86
N ALA A 41 25.01 26.38 -58.86
CA ALA A 41 26.40 26.36 -59.28
C ALA A 41 26.81 27.76 -59.76
N GLY A 42 27.89 28.28 -59.19
CA GLY A 42 28.52 29.53 -59.65
C GLY A 42 29.20 29.34 -60.99
N GLU A 43 28.99 30.31 -61.87
CA GLU A 43 29.53 30.49 -63.22
C GLU A 43 31.05 30.74 -63.19
N ASP A 44 31.85 29.73 -62.81
CA ASP A 44 33.32 29.81 -62.89
C ASP A 44 34.04 28.44 -62.87
N THR A 45 33.47 27.42 -63.52
CA THR A 45 34.12 26.09 -63.65
C THR A 45 34.28 25.58 -65.08
N GLU A 46 34.08 26.43 -66.10
CA GLU A 46 34.15 26.04 -67.52
C GLU A 46 35.57 25.89 -68.10
N GLN A 47 36.64 26.02 -67.32
CA GLN A 47 37.99 25.84 -67.86
C GLN A 47 38.94 25.19 -66.87
N LEU A 48 38.91 23.85 -66.77
CA LEU A 48 40.14 23.07 -66.60
C LEU A 48 39.93 21.67 -67.24
N SER A 49 40.51 21.53 -68.42
CA SER A 49 40.43 20.35 -69.29
C SER A 49 40.99 19.08 -68.67
N GLU A 50 40.28 18.02 -69.00
CA GLU A 50 40.58 16.60 -68.92
C GLU A 50 41.93 16.29 -69.60
N MET A 51 42.91 15.82 -68.81
CA MET A 51 44.17 15.28 -69.31
C MET A 51 43.99 13.77 -69.48
N SER A 52 43.94 13.35 -70.73
CA SER A 52 43.89 11.95 -71.17
C SER A 52 45.22 11.26 -70.91
N ASP A 53 45.21 10.15 -70.15
CA ASP A 53 46.30 9.18 -70.09
C ASP A 53 45.80 7.85 -70.67
N ASP A 54 46.25 7.57 -71.90
CA ASP A 54 46.21 6.28 -72.57
C ASP A 54 47.26 5.32 -71.99
N ALA A 55 46.99 4.02 -72.15
CA ALA A 55 47.84 2.85 -71.87
C ALA A 55 47.89 2.45 -70.37
N ASP A 56 47.51 1.24 -69.96
CA ASP A 56 47.90 -0.04 -70.53
C ASP A 56 46.82 -1.11 -70.39
N ASN A 57 46.72 -1.94 -71.42
CA ASN A 57 45.86 -3.10 -71.52
C ASN A 57 46.72 -4.39 -71.41
N LEU A 58 46.13 -5.42 -70.79
CA LEU A 58 46.54 -6.85 -70.75
C LEU A 58 47.66 -7.25 -69.76
N SER A 59 47.59 -8.33 -68.97
CA SER A 59 46.52 -9.23 -68.54
C SER A 59 47.09 -10.20 -67.47
N VAL A 60 46.36 -10.39 -66.38
CA VAL A 60 46.18 -11.63 -65.59
C VAL A 60 47.41 -12.40 -65.04
N LYS A 61 47.60 -12.33 -63.71
CA LYS A 61 47.57 -13.52 -62.84
C LYS A 61 47.29 -13.15 -61.37
N SER A 62 46.29 -13.82 -60.81
CA SER A 62 45.75 -13.65 -59.46
C SER A 62 46.72 -14.06 -58.34
N SER A 63 46.77 -13.27 -57.27
CA SER A 63 46.78 -13.81 -55.89
C SER A 63 46.43 -12.72 -54.88
N SER A 64 45.38 -12.98 -54.12
CA SER A 64 44.78 -12.18 -53.06
C SER A 64 45.76 -11.75 -51.95
N ARG A 65 45.85 -10.45 -51.65
CA ARG A 65 46.13 -9.92 -50.29
C ARG A 65 45.97 -8.39 -50.23
N GLY A 66 45.05 -7.93 -49.37
CA GLY A 66 45.15 -6.65 -48.66
C GLY A 66 44.81 -5.36 -49.42
N HIS A 67 43.55 -5.15 -49.78
CA HIS A 67 43.06 -3.92 -50.45
C HIS A 67 42.89 -2.69 -49.51
N PHE A 68 43.58 -2.64 -48.37
CA PHE A 68 43.53 -1.50 -47.43
C PHE A 68 44.85 -0.72 -47.34
N SER A 69 45.94 -1.20 -47.95
CA SER A 69 47.26 -0.54 -47.86
C SER A 69 47.52 0.48 -48.99
N THR A 70 46.85 0.35 -50.14
CA THR A 70 47.12 1.21 -51.31
C THR A 70 46.49 2.59 -51.18
N THR A 71 45.29 2.71 -50.61
CA THR A 71 44.56 3.97 -50.40
C THR A 71 45.22 4.88 -49.35
N LEU A 72 45.77 4.28 -48.28
CA LEU A 72 46.53 5.03 -47.26
C LEU A 72 47.87 5.53 -47.81
N SER A 73 48.52 4.74 -48.68
CA SER A 73 49.80 5.12 -49.28
C SER A 73 49.69 6.29 -50.26
N SER A 74 48.59 6.37 -51.03
CA SER A 74 48.33 7.48 -51.96
C SER A 74 47.91 8.75 -51.22
N TRP A 75 47.13 8.62 -50.14
CA TRP A 75 46.78 9.72 -49.25
C TRP A 75 48.00 10.31 -48.53
N TYR A 76 48.91 9.43 -48.05
CA TYR A 76 50.17 9.85 -47.43
C TYR A 76 51.07 10.63 -48.41
N LYS A 77 51.17 10.20 -49.68
CA LYS A 77 51.91 10.92 -50.72
C LYS A 77 51.34 12.32 -51.00
N ARG A 78 50.03 12.52 -50.88
CA ARG A 78 49.36 13.82 -51.05
C ARG A 78 49.57 14.77 -49.86
N ILE A 79 49.73 14.24 -48.66
CA ILE A 79 49.84 15.03 -47.41
C ILE A 79 51.29 15.28 -47.00
N ALA A 80 52.21 14.41 -47.41
CA ALA A 80 53.65 14.54 -47.20
C ALA A 80 54.22 15.94 -47.57
N PRO A 81 53.87 16.57 -48.71
CA PRO A 81 54.37 17.91 -49.02
C PRO A 81 53.77 19.02 -48.12
N LEU A 82 52.52 18.87 -47.65
CA LEU A 82 51.89 19.84 -46.74
C LEU A 82 52.48 19.78 -45.33
N ILE A 83 52.84 18.59 -44.84
CA ILE A 83 53.51 18.38 -43.55
C ILE A 83 54.90 19.03 -43.53
N ARG A 84 55.53 19.28 -44.69
CA ARG A 84 56.86 19.91 -44.73
C ARG A 84 56.84 21.37 -44.26
N ASN A 85 55.70 22.06 -44.29
CA ASN A 85 55.57 23.43 -43.82
C ASN A 85 55.49 23.51 -42.28
N LYS A 86 56.35 24.34 -41.66
CA LYS A 86 56.41 24.53 -40.20
C LYS A 86 55.09 25.06 -39.62
N LYS A 87 54.38 25.92 -40.37
CA LYS A 87 53.07 26.48 -39.94
C LYS A 87 51.99 25.40 -39.90
N VAL A 88 51.95 24.52 -40.90
CA VAL A 88 50.99 23.41 -40.97
C VAL A 88 51.24 22.42 -39.83
N ARG A 89 52.49 22.07 -39.53
CA ARG A 89 52.84 21.19 -38.39
C ARG A 89 52.40 21.74 -37.04
N VAL A 90 52.62 23.03 -36.80
CA VAL A 90 52.19 23.68 -35.55
C VAL A 90 50.66 23.69 -35.45
N LEU A 91 49.96 24.03 -36.54
CA LEU A 91 48.50 24.01 -36.58
C LEU A 91 47.93 22.60 -36.35
N THR A 92 48.52 21.58 -36.97
CA THR A 92 48.13 20.17 -36.76
C THR A 92 48.38 19.72 -35.33
N ALA A 93 49.52 20.07 -34.73
CA ALA A 93 49.82 19.73 -33.33
C ALA A 93 48.86 20.41 -32.34
N VAL A 94 48.52 21.69 -32.58
CA VAL A 94 47.55 22.43 -31.77
C VAL A 94 46.15 21.81 -31.91
N ASN A 95 45.68 21.55 -33.13
CA ASN A 95 44.37 20.92 -33.36
C ASN A 95 44.28 19.50 -32.78
N PHE A 96 45.37 18.74 -32.86
CA PHE A 96 45.46 17.41 -32.23
C PHE A 96 45.37 17.50 -30.71
N THR A 97 46.06 18.47 -30.10
CA THR A 97 46.01 18.71 -28.66
C THR A 97 44.60 19.14 -28.22
N ILE A 98 43.96 20.05 -28.96
CA ILE A 98 42.57 20.47 -28.73
C ILE A 98 41.62 19.28 -28.86
N SER A 99 41.82 18.41 -29.85
CA SER A 99 41.00 17.21 -30.05
C SER A 99 41.11 16.24 -28.87
N ILE A 100 42.32 16.05 -28.34
CA ILE A 100 42.56 15.23 -27.14
C ILE A 100 41.86 15.83 -25.92
N VAL A 101 41.99 17.14 -25.71
CA VAL A 101 41.32 17.85 -24.60
C VAL A 101 39.81 17.71 -24.71
N ASN A 102 39.23 17.92 -25.90
CA ASN A 102 37.80 17.75 -26.14
C ASN A 102 37.32 16.32 -25.88
N LEU A 103 38.13 15.32 -26.24
CA LEU A 103 37.83 13.92 -25.97
C LEU A 103 37.82 13.64 -24.46
N PHE A 104 38.77 14.18 -23.68
CA PHE A 104 38.74 14.07 -22.22
C PHE A 104 37.53 14.76 -21.60
N ILE A 105 37.14 15.95 -22.11
CA ILE A 105 35.93 16.66 -21.67
C ILE A 105 34.67 15.84 -21.98
N PHE A 106 34.62 15.18 -23.14
CA PHE A 106 33.49 14.32 -23.49
C PHE A 106 33.36 13.12 -22.54
N PHE A 107 34.47 12.40 -22.29
CA PHE A 107 34.44 11.27 -21.36
C PHE A 107 34.14 11.70 -19.92
N SER A 108 34.62 12.86 -19.46
CA SER A 108 34.28 13.39 -18.14
C SER A 108 32.79 13.78 -18.04
N ALA A 109 32.21 14.36 -19.09
CA ALA A 109 30.78 14.65 -19.15
C ALA A 109 29.92 13.38 -19.10
N VAL A 110 30.26 12.36 -19.90
CA VAL A 110 29.53 11.09 -19.93
C VAL A 110 29.60 10.37 -18.57
N THR A 111 30.78 10.34 -17.95
CA THR A 111 30.95 9.68 -16.64
C THR A 111 30.19 10.40 -15.53
N THR A 112 30.25 11.73 -15.48
CA THR A 112 29.50 12.53 -14.49
C THR A 112 27.99 12.38 -14.65
N LEU A 113 27.47 12.39 -15.88
CA LEU A 113 26.05 12.15 -16.15
C LEU A 113 25.63 10.74 -15.70
N SER A 114 26.43 9.73 -16.01
CA SER A 114 26.16 8.34 -15.62
C SER A 114 26.12 8.17 -14.11
N LEU A 115 27.06 8.79 -13.38
CA LEU A 115 27.07 8.81 -11.91
C LEU A 115 25.86 9.55 -11.33
N PHE A 116 25.46 10.67 -11.93
CA PHE A 116 24.28 11.42 -11.50
C PHE A 116 23.00 10.59 -11.65
N LEU A 117 22.82 9.91 -12.77
CA LEU A 117 21.67 9.02 -13.00
C LEU A 117 21.67 7.83 -12.04
N ALA A 118 22.83 7.21 -11.81
CA ALA A 118 22.96 6.09 -10.88
C ALA A 118 22.62 6.51 -9.44
N THR A 119 23.13 7.66 -8.98
CA THR A 119 22.81 8.17 -7.64
C THR A 119 21.34 8.57 -7.52
N LYS A 120 20.75 9.22 -8.53
CA LYS A 120 19.32 9.52 -8.57
C LYS A 120 18.46 8.27 -8.47
N HIS A 121 18.79 7.22 -9.22
CA HIS A 121 18.06 5.95 -9.18
C HIS A 121 18.18 5.26 -7.82
N GLN A 122 19.39 5.19 -7.25
CA GLN A 122 19.56 4.63 -5.91
C GLN A 122 18.79 5.43 -4.85
N ILE A 123 18.80 6.76 -4.93
CA ILE A 123 18.01 7.61 -4.02
C ILE A 123 16.52 7.37 -4.20
N ALA A 124 16.02 7.22 -5.43
CA ALA A 124 14.62 6.93 -5.69
C ALA A 124 14.21 5.53 -5.18
N ALA A 125 15.09 4.54 -5.27
CA ALA A 125 14.87 3.19 -4.74
C ALA A 125 14.96 3.11 -3.21
N ILE A 126 15.78 3.97 -2.59
CA ILE A 126 15.92 4.08 -1.13
C ILE A 126 14.82 4.96 -0.54
N ARG A 127 14.23 5.87 -1.32
CA ARG A 127 13.12 6.71 -0.86
C ARG A 127 11.99 5.77 -0.47
N PRO A 128 11.62 5.72 0.82
CA PRO A 128 10.59 4.81 1.22
C PRO A 128 9.31 5.20 0.48
N THR A 129 8.66 4.21 -0.12
CA THR A 129 7.30 4.32 -0.64
C THR A 129 6.45 5.07 0.36
N ASP A 130 5.66 6.06 -0.08
CA ASP A 130 4.78 6.81 0.81
C ASP A 130 3.95 5.83 1.65
N THR A 131 4.08 5.87 2.97
CA THR A 131 3.33 4.99 3.87
C THR A 131 2.33 5.81 4.69
N PRO A 132 1.05 5.40 4.75
CA PRO A 132 0.08 6.10 5.58
C PRO A 132 0.35 5.85 7.07
N CYS A 133 -0.19 6.74 7.90
CA CYS A 133 -0.27 6.48 9.34
C CYS A 133 -1.28 5.36 9.59
N PHE A 134 -0.88 4.31 10.31
CA PHE A 134 -1.81 3.30 10.80
C PHE A 134 -1.36 2.76 12.16
N TYR A 135 -2.30 2.14 12.86
CA TYR A 135 -2.06 1.61 14.20
C TYR A 135 -2.86 0.34 14.41
N ALA A 136 -2.36 -0.50 15.32
CA ALA A 136 -3.02 -1.74 15.70
C ALA A 136 -3.35 -1.72 17.19
N TRP A 137 -4.60 -2.05 17.49
CA TRP A 137 -5.02 -2.34 18.86
C TRP A 137 -4.57 -3.74 19.26
N GLY A 138 -4.04 -3.86 20.47
CA GLY A 138 -3.85 -5.13 21.13
C GLY A 138 -5.17 -5.80 21.53
N PRO A 139 -5.10 -7.01 22.10
CA PRO A 139 -6.27 -7.74 22.53
C PRO A 139 -6.99 -7.04 23.67
N TRP A 140 -8.29 -7.30 23.78
CA TRP A 140 -9.06 -6.90 24.95
C TRP A 140 -8.59 -7.66 26.18
N GLN A 141 -8.35 -6.94 27.26
CA GLN A 141 -8.15 -7.50 28.59
C GLN A 141 -9.45 -8.12 29.11
N ARG A 142 -9.32 -8.94 30.16
CA ARG A 142 -10.48 -9.48 30.88
C ARG A 142 -11.36 -8.34 31.39
N CYS A 143 -12.66 -8.60 31.39
CA CYS A 143 -13.63 -7.67 31.94
C CYS A 143 -13.38 -7.47 33.44
N SER A 144 -13.58 -6.26 33.95
CA SER A 144 -13.36 -5.93 35.37
C SER A 144 -14.22 -6.74 36.33
N ALA A 145 -15.39 -7.22 35.87
CA ALA A 145 -16.27 -8.11 36.60
C ALA A 145 -16.99 -9.05 35.62
N THR A 146 -17.50 -10.18 36.12
CA THR A 146 -18.24 -11.17 35.32
C THR A 146 -19.68 -10.75 35.03
N CYS A 147 -20.23 -9.85 35.84
CA CYS A 147 -21.60 -9.35 35.79
C CYS A 147 -21.73 -8.06 36.61
N ARG A 148 -22.87 -7.39 36.52
CA ARG A 148 -23.21 -6.20 37.33
C ARG A 148 -23.86 -6.60 38.65
N ILE A 149 -23.53 -5.92 39.74
CA ILE A 149 -24.16 -6.19 41.04
C ILE A 149 -25.67 -5.87 41.00
N ASN A 150 -26.04 -4.74 40.38
CA ASN A 150 -27.43 -4.34 40.19
C ASN A 150 -27.60 -3.46 38.94
N SER A 151 -28.84 -3.18 38.56
CA SER A 151 -29.17 -2.38 37.35
C SER A 151 -28.83 -0.90 37.46
N ARG A 152 -28.48 -0.38 38.65
CA ARG A 152 -28.12 1.04 38.87
C ARG A 152 -26.62 1.28 38.80
N GLU A 153 -25.82 0.26 39.02
CA GLU A 153 -24.37 0.34 38.96
C GLU A 153 -23.82 0.41 37.53
N PRO A 154 -22.64 1.04 37.33
CA PRO A 154 -22.02 1.15 36.03
C PRO A 154 -21.68 -0.22 35.44
N PHE A 155 -21.59 -0.28 34.10
CA PHE A 155 -21.17 -1.50 33.42
C PHE A 155 -19.72 -1.85 33.77
N PRO A 156 -19.42 -3.15 33.99
CA PRO A 156 -18.06 -3.64 33.97
C PRO A 156 -17.35 -3.20 32.70
N ILE A 157 -16.06 -2.91 32.81
CA ILE A 157 -15.26 -2.39 31.69
C ILE A 157 -14.13 -3.35 31.34
N LYS A 158 -13.84 -3.44 30.04
CA LYS A 158 -12.63 -4.06 29.53
C LYS A 158 -11.77 -3.00 28.87
N LYS A 159 -10.46 -3.21 28.91
CA LYS A 159 -9.46 -2.29 28.38
C LYS A 159 -8.67 -2.96 27.28
N ARG A 160 -8.19 -2.18 26.32
CA ARG A 160 -7.13 -2.58 25.38
C ARG A 160 -6.20 -1.42 25.14
N LYS A 161 -5.00 -1.68 24.64
CA LYS A 161 -4.01 -0.65 24.35
C LYS A 161 -3.55 -0.72 22.91
N ILE A 162 -3.08 0.40 22.36
CA ILE A 162 -2.38 0.37 21.07
C ILE A 162 -1.03 -0.32 21.26
N GLU A 163 -0.76 -1.35 20.45
CA GLU A 163 0.50 -2.10 20.50
C GLU A 163 1.52 -1.58 19.49
N ARG A 164 1.03 -1.16 18.31
CA ARG A 164 1.88 -0.70 17.22
C ARG A 164 1.30 0.55 16.60
N VAL A 165 2.16 1.53 16.39
CA VAL A 165 1.88 2.72 15.57
C VAL A 165 2.96 2.77 14.50
N VAL A 166 2.54 2.89 13.25
CA VAL A 166 3.43 3.13 12.11
C VAL A 166 3.23 4.58 11.71
N GLN A 167 4.32 5.35 11.80
CA GLN A 167 4.33 6.74 11.41
C GLN A 167 4.19 6.86 9.90
N SER A 168 3.50 7.92 9.46
CA SER A 168 3.47 8.26 8.04
C SER A 168 4.87 8.63 7.56
N MET A 169 5.22 8.21 6.34
CA MET A 169 6.46 8.62 5.70
C MET A 169 6.19 9.13 4.30
N GLY A 170 7.04 10.05 3.84
CA GLY A 170 6.90 10.71 2.55
C GLY A 170 6.01 11.95 2.60
N SER A 171 5.46 12.36 1.47
CA SER A 171 4.69 13.62 1.32
C SER A 171 3.23 13.41 0.96
N LEU A 172 2.83 12.18 0.61
CA LEU A 172 1.46 11.91 0.17
C LEU A 172 0.45 11.84 1.33
N TYR A 173 0.89 11.38 2.51
CA TYR A 173 0.01 11.14 3.67
C TYR A 173 0.26 12.13 4.80
N ALA A 174 -0.81 12.47 5.53
CA ALA A 174 -0.73 13.32 6.71
C ALA A 174 0.03 12.64 7.87
N PRO A 175 0.72 13.43 8.73
CA PRO A 175 1.35 12.92 9.95
C PRO A 175 0.36 12.23 10.88
N CYS A 176 0.82 11.23 11.63
CA CYS A 176 -0.01 10.63 12.67
C CYS A 176 -0.47 11.68 13.69
N PRO A 177 -1.70 11.57 14.21
CA PRO A 177 -2.15 12.39 15.33
C PRO A 177 -1.19 12.28 16.52
N LYS A 178 -0.92 13.41 17.20
CA LYS A 178 0.04 13.46 18.32
C LYS A 178 -0.37 12.60 19.52
N ASP A 179 -1.66 12.33 19.65
CA ASP A 179 -2.24 11.50 20.70
C ASP A 179 -2.31 10.00 20.31
N LEU A 180 -1.82 9.63 19.13
CA LEU A 180 -1.75 8.25 18.66
C LEU A 180 -0.41 7.63 19.04
N VAL A 181 -0.30 7.24 20.31
CA VAL A 181 0.91 6.65 20.88
C VAL A 181 0.69 5.20 21.31
N VAL A 182 1.75 4.39 21.25
CA VAL A 182 1.76 3.04 21.82
C VAL A 182 1.42 3.14 23.31
N GLY A 183 0.56 2.25 23.77
CA GLY A 183 0.06 2.24 25.15
C GLY A 183 -1.20 3.09 25.39
N LYS A 184 -1.68 3.86 24.39
CA LYS A 184 -2.97 4.56 24.50
C LYS A 184 -4.08 3.57 24.83
N GLU A 185 -4.83 3.83 25.90
CA GLU A 185 -5.89 2.93 26.37
C GLU A 185 -7.23 3.25 25.71
N GLN A 186 -8.00 2.20 25.44
CA GLN A 186 -9.41 2.28 25.11
C GLN A 186 -10.21 1.42 26.07
N THR A 187 -11.32 1.96 26.58
CA THR A 187 -12.29 1.27 27.42
C THR A 187 -13.54 0.94 26.62
N ALA A 188 -14.17 -0.18 26.95
CA ALA A 188 -15.50 -0.53 26.45
C ALA A 188 -16.29 -1.29 27.52
N PRO A 189 -17.62 -1.17 27.56
CA PRO A 189 -18.45 -1.97 28.46
C PRO A 189 -18.39 -3.46 28.08
N CYS A 190 -18.51 -4.31 29.09
CA CYS A 190 -18.60 -5.76 28.97
C CYS A 190 -19.51 -6.32 30.06
N ASN A 191 -19.98 -7.57 29.88
CA ASN A 191 -20.78 -8.28 30.88
C ASN A 191 -21.95 -7.44 31.44
N VAL A 192 -22.78 -6.92 30.54
CA VAL A 192 -23.82 -5.93 30.83
C VAL A 192 -25.02 -6.48 31.62
N HIS A 193 -25.07 -7.78 31.86
CA HIS A 193 -26.13 -8.46 32.60
C HIS A 193 -25.93 -8.32 34.12
N VAL A 194 -27.02 -8.37 34.87
CA VAL A 194 -26.99 -8.41 36.35
C VAL A 194 -26.59 -9.81 36.82
N CYS A 195 -25.80 -9.87 37.89
CA CYS A 195 -25.33 -11.12 38.47
C CYS A 195 -26.51 -12.01 38.88
N PRO A 196 -26.46 -13.33 38.59
CA PRO A 196 -27.53 -14.22 38.96
C PRO A 196 -27.73 -14.26 40.47
N LYS A 197 -28.99 -14.17 40.92
CA LYS A 197 -29.32 -14.43 42.33
C LYS A 197 -29.62 -15.90 42.54
N PRO A 198 -29.17 -16.49 43.67
CA PRO A 198 -29.53 -17.86 44.00
C PRO A 198 -31.04 -17.96 44.26
N LEU A 199 -31.67 -19.02 43.77
CA LEU A 199 -33.08 -19.31 44.00
C LEU A 199 -33.37 -19.39 45.51
N SER A 200 -32.44 -19.89 46.31
CA SER A 200 -32.53 -19.93 47.77
C SER A 200 -32.72 -18.57 48.47
N SER A 201 -32.36 -17.46 47.81
CA SER A 201 -32.49 -16.11 48.38
C SER A 201 -33.90 -15.52 48.32
N PHE A 202 -34.81 -16.13 47.56
CA PHE A 202 -36.18 -15.64 47.42
C PHE A 202 -37.10 -16.23 48.49
N HIS A 203 -38.01 -15.41 49.02
CA HIS A 203 -38.99 -15.88 49.99
C HIS A 203 -39.99 -16.87 49.35
N PHE A 204 -40.56 -17.75 50.16
CA PHE A 204 -41.66 -18.59 49.70
C PHE A 204 -42.94 -17.77 49.48
N SER A 205 -43.75 -18.21 48.53
CA SER A 205 -45.11 -17.76 48.30
C SER A 205 -46.05 -18.27 49.39
N ASN A 206 -47.32 -17.87 49.28
CA ASN A 206 -48.40 -18.54 49.99
C ASN A 206 -48.49 -20.02 49.55
N CYS A 207 -49.17 -20.81 50.38
CA CYS A 207 -49.43 -22.21 50.14
C CYS A 207 -50.53 -22.40 49.09
N PHE A 208 -50.33 -23.38 48.21
CA PHE A 208 -51.26 -23.82 47.18
C PHE A 208 -51.63 -25.29 47.43
N TYR A 209 -52.88 -25.65 47.16
CA TYR A 209 -53.30 -27.06 47.24
C TYR A 209 -52.61 -27.89 46.16
N TYR A 210 -52.24 -29.13 46.50
CA TYR A 210 -51.87 -30.11 45.47
C TYR A 210 -53.03 -30.43 44.54
N ASP A 211 -54.24 -30.51 45.10
CA ASP A 211 -55.50 -30.64 44.35
C ASP A 211 -56.52 -29.64 44.90
N ALA A 212 -56.92 -28.69 44.06
CA ALA A 212 -57.87 -27.65 44.43
C ALA A 212 -59.30 -28.18 44.70
N HIS A 213 -59.67 -29.34 44.17
CA HIS A 213 -60.99 -29.94 44.40
C HIS A 213 -61.10 -30.64 45.75
N VAL A 214 -59.99 -31.20 46.23
CA VAL A 214 -59.91 -31.87 47.54
C VAL A 214 -59.55 -30.87 48.65
N GLY A 215 -58.85 -29.79 48.30
CA GLY A 215 -58.47 -28.75 49.24
C GLY A 215 -57.43 -29.21 50.25
N LYS A 216 -57.59 -28.80 51.51
CA LYS A 216 -56.59 -29.00 52.57
C LYS A 216 -56.28 -30.46 52.90
N GLU A 217 -57.23 -31.38 52.69
CA GLU A 217 -57.05 -32.79 53.02
C GLU A 217 -55.96 -33.46 52.18
N HIS A 218 -55.78 -33.04 50.92
CA HIS A 218 -54.73 -33.56 50.04
C HIS A 218 -53.37 -32.88 50.28
N GLY A 219 -53.32 -31.87 51.16
CA GLY A 219 -52.12 -31.13 51.53
C GLY A 219 -51.83 -29.92 50.63
N CYS A 220 -50.87 -29.12 51.08
CA CYS A 220 -50.43 -27.91 50.38
C CYS A 220 -48.91 -27.89 50.16
N TYR A 221 -48.48 -27.17 49.14
CA TYR A 221 -47.09 -26.84 48.89
C TYR A 221 -46.89 -25.33 48.66
N LYS A 222 -45.67 -24.86 48.86
CA LYS A 222 -45.24 -23.50 48.55
C LYS A 222 -44.06 -23.51 47.60
N ILE A 223 -44.01 -22.50 46.74
CA ILE A 223 -42.93 -22.25 45.78
C ILE A 223 -42.23 -20.94 46.14
N ARG A 224 -41.09 -20.65 45.55
CA ARG A 224 -40.42 -19.36 45.79
C ARG A 224 -41.03 -18.25 44.96
N ASN A 225 -41.31 -17.11 45.59
CA ASN A 225 -41.82 -15.92 44.95
C ASN A 225 -40.67 -15.11 44.35
N ILE A 226 -40.48 -15.24 43.04
CA ILE A 226 -39.40 -14.60 42.28
C ILE A 226 -39.77 -13.15 41.87
N GLY A 227 -41.06 -12.87 41.69
CA GLY A 227 -41.55 -11.60 41.14
C GLY A 227 -41.19 -11.39 39.66
N ALA A 228 -41.55 -10.24 39.11
CA ALA A 228 -41.14 -9.81 37.77
C ALA A 228 -39.78 -9.12 37.85
N VAL A 229 -38.71 -9.91 37.74
CA VAL A 229 -37.32 -9.43 37.81
C VAL A 229 -36.61 -9.69 36.48
N ASP A 230 -36.02 -8.66 35.91
CA ASP A 230 -35.16 -8.77 34.71
C ASP A 230 -33.74 -9.18 35.14
N MET A 231 -33.58 -10.40 35.64
CA MET A 231 -32.30 -10.96 36.04
C MET A 231 -32.26 -12.48 35.93
N LEU A 232 -31.05 -13.02 35.75
CA LEU A 232 -30.82 -14.46 35.75
C LEU A 232 -30.97 -15.01 37.17
N ILE A 233 -31.46 -16.25 37.29
CA ILE A 233 -31.62 -16.96 38.56
C ILE A 233 -30.79 -18.23 38.50
N LYS A 234 -29.95 -18.44 39.52
CA LYS A 234 -29.18 -19.66 39.67
C LYS A 234 -29.98 -20.65 40.50
N VAL A 235 -30.32 -21.80 39.92
CA VAL A 235 -30.96 -22.91 40.65
C VAL A 235 -29.89 -23.58 41.52
N ASP A 236 -29.88 -23.24 42.80
CA ASP A 236 -28.93 -23.72 43.80
C ASP A 236 -29.56 -24.70 44.81
N VAL A 237 -30.85 -24.99 44.65
CA VAL A 237 -31.62 -25.91 45.50
C VAL A 237 -32.14 -27.07 44.65
N THR A 238 -32.26 -28.25 45.26
CA THR A 238 -32.85 -29.45 44.64
C THR A 238 -34.38 -29.41 44.68
N ASP A 239 -34.94 -28.97 45.81
CA ASP A 239 -36.39 -28.96 46.03
C ASP A 239 -37.00 -27.62 45.61
N LEU A 240 -37.69 -27.63 44.48
CA LEU A 240 -38.38 -26.43 43.95
C LEU A 240 -39.69 -26.14 44.69
N THR A 241 -40.25 -27.15 45.35
CA THR A 241 -41.49 -27.09 46.14
C THR A 241 -41.21 -27.57 47.55
N VAL A 242 -41.81 -26.91 48.54
CA VAL A 242 -41.74 -27.33 49.94
C VAL A 242 -43.15 -27.54 50.47
N ASN A 243 -43.37 -28.62 51.22
CA ASN A 243 -44.67 -28.89 51.83
C ASN A 243 -44.97 -27.86 52.90
N CYS A 244 -46.20 -27.36 52.92
CA CYS A 244 -46.67 -26.47 53.96
C CYS A 244 -47.07 -27.24 55.22
N THR A 245 -47.02 -26.59 56.38
CA THR A 245 -47.61 -27.17 57.58
C THR A 245 -49.14 -27.13 57.51
N ARG A 246 -49.83 -27.86 58.39
CA ARG A 246 -51.31 -27.87 58.42
C ARG A 246 -51.90 -26.51 58.77
N GLU A 247 -51.16 -25.68 59.50
CA GLU A 247 -51.55 -24.34 59.91
C GLU A 247 -51.39 -23.33 58.76
N GLU A 248 -50.34 -23.48 57.94
CA GLU A 248 -50.09 -22.65 56.75
C GLU A 248 -51.05 -22.95 55.58
N CYS A 249 -51.59 -24.18 55.54
CA CYS A 249 -52.58 -24.62 54.55
C CYS A 249 -53.98 -24.17 55.00
N HIS A 250 -54.34 -22.93 54.68
CA HIS A 250 -55.65 -22.35 54.97
C HIS A 250 -56.74 -22.95 54.08
N ASP A 251 -57.99 -22.99 54.58
CA ASP A 251 -59.16 -23.31 53.75
C ASP A 251 -59.61 -22.05 53.01
N PHE A 252 -59.40 -22.02 51.69
CA PHE A 252 -59.95 -20.99 50.81
C PHE A 252 -61.37 -21.38 50.41
N LEU A 253 -62.23 -21.65 51.39
CA LEU A 253 -63.66 -21.73 51.18
C LEU A 253 -64.23 -20.33 51.37
N PHE A 254 -64.61 -19.69 50.26
CA PHE A 254 -65.56 -18.59 50.26
C PHE A 254 -66.93 -19.09 50.73
#